data_AF-A0A0S3EZ10-F1
#
_entry.id   AF-A0A0S3EZ10-F1
#
_cell.length_a   1.000
_cell.length_b   1.000
_cell.length_c   1.000
_cell.angle_alpha   90.00
_cell.angle_beta   90.00
_cell.angle_gamma   90.00
#
_symmetry.space_group_name_H-M   'P 1'
#
loop_
_entity.id
_entity.type
_entity.pdbx_description
1 polymer ?
#
loop_
_entity_poly.entity_id
_entity_poly.type
_entity_poly.pdbx_seq_one_letter_code
_entity_poly.pdbx_strand_id
1 'polypeptide(L)' 'MSVTSDFYLARAAQCEREAGETDLINVRERCLRAGAAWQAMADRVLKGEADRMQHAADKAALQEQFDG' A
#
# COMPACT_ATOMS: atom_id res chain seq x y z
N MET A 1 0.38 -13.13 -11.92
CA MET A 1 1.25 -11.99 -11.53
C MET A 1 0.59 -11.29 -10.35
N SER A 2 1.25 -11.18 -9.20
CA SER A 2 0.71 -10.45 -8.05
C SER A 2 0.96 -8.95 -8.24
N VAL A 3 -0.03 -8.13 -7.91
CA VAL A 3 0.13 -6.67 -7.84
C VAL A 3 0.84 -6.32 -6.54
N THR A 4 1.86 -5.47 -6.58
CA THR A 4 2.65 -5.04 -5.42
C THR A 4 2.17 -3.71 -4.85
N SER A 5 2.60 -3.36 -3.63
CA SER A 5 2.38 -2.03 -3.04
C SER A 5 2.90 -0.92 -3.96
N ASP A 6 4.08 -1.09 -4.55
CA ASP A 6 4.68 -0.14 -5.51
C ASP A 6 3.77 0.19 -6.69
N PHE A 7 3.06 -0.81 -7.23
CA PHE A 7 2.12 -0.56 -8.32
C PHE A 7 0.97 0.35 -7.88
N TYR A 8 0.41 0.09 -6.70
CA TYR A 8 -0.67 0.91 -6.15
C TYR A 8 -0.20 2.32 -5.79
N LEU A 9 1.00 2.46 -5.22
CA LEU A 9 1.62 3.75 -4.93
C LEU A 9 1.88 4.55 -6.21
N ALA A 10 2.35 3.91 -7.28
CA ALA A 10 2.53 4.57 -8.57
C ALA A 10 1.21 5.11 -9.15
N ARG A 11 0.10 4.38 -8.96
CA ARG A 11 -1.24 4.83 -9.35
C ARG A 11 -1.78 5.96 -8.47
N ALA A 12 -1.55 5.91 -7.16
CA ALA A 12 -1.90 6.99 -6.25
C ALA A 12 -1.19 8.29 -6.65
N ALA A 13 0.14 8.23 -6.87
CA ALA A 13 0.94 9.36 -7.30
C ALA A 13 0.51 9.89 -8.69
N GLN A 14 0.08 9.02 -9.60
CA GLN A 14 -0.48 9.44 -10.88
C GLN A 14 -1.75 10.28 -10.68
N CYS A 15 -2.68 9.80 -9.86
CA CYS A 15 -3.91 10.53 -9.56
C CYS A 15 -3.65 11.90 -8.91
N GLU A 16 -2.65 12.01 -8.03
CA GLU A 16 -2.25 13.29 -7.44
C GLU A 16 -1.71 14.28 -8.47
N ARG A 17 -0.88 13.83 -9.42
CA ARG A 17 -0.39 14.67 -10.51
C ARG A 17 -1.54 15.17 -11.39
N GLU A 18 -2.43 14.27 -11.82
CA GLU A 18 -3.60 14.61 -12.64
C GLU A 18 -4.53 15.60 -11.91
N ALA A 19 -4.68 15.46 -10.58
CA ALA A 19 -5.45 16.40 -9.76
C ALA A 19 -4.80 17.80 -9.69
N GLY A 20 -3.46 17.88 -9.72
CA GLY A 20 -2.71 19.13 -9.72
C GLY A 20 -2.67 19.82 -11.08
N GLU A 21 -2.70 19.08 -12.18
CA GLU A 21 -2.65 19.59 -13.56
C GLU A 21 -4.00 20.12 -14.06
N THR A 22 -5.12 19.72 -13.44
CA THR A 22 -6.45 20.13 -13.88
C THR A 22 -6.98 21.36 -13.15
N ASP A 23 -7.57 22.29 -13.90
CA ASP A 23 -8.33 23.44 -13.39
C ASP A 23 -9.81 23.11 -13.09
N LEU A 24 -10.26 21.91 -13.50
CA LEU A 24 -11.64 21.49 -13.32
C LEU A 24 -11.82 20.82 -11.96
N ILE A 25 -12.58 21.47 -11.06
CA ILE A 25 -12.82 20.99 -9.68
C ILE A 25 -13.37 19.56 -9.66
N ASN A 26 -14.35 19.26 -10.52
CA ASN A 26 -14.96 17.93 -10.60
C ASN A 26 -13.96 16.85 -11.03
N VAL A 27 -13.01 17.18 -11.91
CA VAL A 27 -11.94 16.26 -12.33
C VAL A 27 -10.95 16.09 -11.19
N ARG A 28 -10.52 17.18 -10.55
CA ARG A 28 -9.61 17.16 -9.39
C ARG A 28 -10.14 16.26 -8.29
N GLU A 29 -11.39 16.45 -7.87
CA GLU A 29 -12.00 15.63 -6.82
C GLU A 29 -12.09 14.15 -7.21
N ARG A 30 -12.40 13.84 -8.47
CA ARG A 30 -12.45 12.46 -8.96
C ARG A 30 -11.05 11.82 -8.88
N CYS A 31 -10.02 12.54 -9.31
CA CYS A 31 -8.63 12.08 -9.23
C CYS A 31 -8.22 11.86 -7.77
N LEU A 32 -8.51 12.79 -6.86
CA LEU A 32 -8.21 12.63 -5.44
C LEU A 32 -8.92 11.41 -4.82
N ARG A 33 -10.20 11.19 -5.12
CA ARG A 33 -10.92 9.99 -4.66
C ARG A 33 -10.32 8.70 -5.20
N ALA A 34 -9.92 8.68 -6.48
CA ALA A 34 -9.24 7.54 -7.06
C ALA A 34 -7.87 7.29 -6.42
N GLY A 35 -7.08 8.36 -6.18
CA GLY A 35 -5.78 8.30 -5.50
C GLY A 35 -5.90 7.70 -4.10
N ALA A 36 -6.91 8.14 -3.32
CA ALA A 36 -7.18 7.59 -1.99
C ALA A 36 -7.53 6.09 -2.03
N ALA A 37 -8.29 5.64 -3.04
CA ALA A 37 -8.60 4.22 -3.21
C ALA A 37 -7.34 3.40 -3.54
N TRP A 38 -6.43 3.93 -4.37
CA TRP A 38 -5.14 3.29 -4.67
C TRP A 38 -4.25 3.23 -3.43
N GLN A 39 -4.16 4.32 -2.66
CA GLN A 39 -3.40 4.35 -1.41
C GLN A 39 -3.90 3.29 -0.42
N ALA A 40 -5.22 3.18 -0.24
CA ALA A 40 -5.80 2.16 0.64
C ALA A 40 -5.46 0.73 0.20
N MET A 41 -5.28 0.48 -1.11
CA MET A 41 -4.83 -0.83 -1.61
C MET A 41 -3.33 -1.06 -1.35
N ALA A 42 -2.48 -0.04 -1.51
CA ALA A 42 -1.08 -0.12 -1.12
C ALA A 42 -0.94 -0.45 0.37
N ASP A 43 -1.67 0.26 1.23
CA ASP A 43 -1.62 0.07 2.69
C ASP A 43 -2.03 -1.35 3.10
N ARG A 44 -3.02 -1.94 2.42
CA ARG A 44 -3.43 -3.34 2.66
C ARG A 44 -2.33 -4.33 2.31
N VAL A 45 -1.63 -4.13 1.19
CA VAL A 45 -0.51 -5.00 0.78
C VAL A 45 0.63 -4.89 1.78
N LEU A 46 1.02 -3.66 2.14
CA LEU A 46 2.09 -3.39 3.11
C LEU A 46 1.77 -3.97 4.48
N LYS A 47 0.52 -3.85 4.94
CA LYS A 47 0.08 -4.46 6.19
C LYS A 47 0.24 -5.98 6.16
N GLY A 48 -0.21 -6.63 5.08
CA GLY A 48 -0.05 -8.08 4.93
C GLY A 48 1.42 -8.53 4.88
N GLU A 49 2.32 -7.71 4.32
CA GLU A 49 3.76 -7.96 4.33
C GLU A 49 4.35 -7.84 5.74
N ALA A 50 3.99 -6.77 6.46
CA ALA A 50 4.41 -6.56 7.85
C ALA A 50 3.94 -7.68 8.77
N ASP A 51 2.67 -8.10 8.66
CA ASP A 51 2.10 -9.19 9.46
C ASP A 51 2.87 -10.51 9.22
N ARG A 52 3.23 -10.81 7.95
CA ARG A 52 4.03 -12.00 7.62
C ARG A 52 5.44 -11.93 8.22
N MET A 53 6.09 -10.77 8.16
CA MET A 53 7.42 -10.58 8.76
C MET A 53 7.37 -10.76 10.27
N GLN A 54 6.35 -10.20 10.93
CA GLN A 54 6.16 -10.35 12.37
C GLN A 54 5.96 -11.82 12.75
N HIS A 55 5.07 -12.54 12.06
CA HIS A 55 4.84 -13.97 12.33
C HIS A 55 6.09 -14.83 12.11
N ALA A 56 6.91 -14.51 11.10
CA ALA A 56 8.17 -15.20 10.88
C ALA A 56 9.17 -14.97 12.02
N ALA A 57 9.26 -13.73 12.51
CA ALA A 57 10.11 -13.38 13.65
C ALA A 57 9.63 -14.06 14.95
N ASP A 58 8.33 -14.03 15.24
CA ASP A 58 7.74 -14.67 16.41
C ASP A 58 8.02 -16.18 16.40
N LYS A 59 7.86 -16.83 15.24
CA LYS A 59 8.15 -18.26 15.08
C LYS A 59 9.63 -18.58 15.29
N ALA A 60 10.53 -17.76 14.74
CA ALA A 60 11.97 -17.95 14.93
C ALA A 60 12.35 -17.80 16.42
N ALA A 61 11.82 -16.79 17.10
CA ALA A 61 12.05 -16.58 18.53
C ALA A 61 11.52 -17.72 19.39
N LEU A 62 10.36 -18.29 19.04
CA LEU A 62 9.84 -19.48 19.71
C LEU A 62 10.75 -20.69 19.46
N GLN A 63 11.19 -20.92 18.22
CA GLN A 63 12.07 -22.04 17.89
C GLN A 63 13.40 -21.98 18.66
N GLU A 64 14.01 -20.80 18.74
CA GLU A 64 15.24 -20.57 19.52
C GLU A 64 15.06 -20.81 21.02
N GLN A 65 13.87 -20.53 21.57
CA GLN A 65 13.54 -20.82 22.98
C GLN A 65 13.33 -22.30 23.27
N PHE A 66 12.93 -23.10 22.28
CA PHE A 66 12.71 -24.55 22.44
C PHE A 66 13.96 -25.39 22.13
N ASP A 67 14.92 -24.85 21.37
CA ASP A 67 16.15 -25.54 20.97
C ASP A 67 17.36 -25.26 21.90
N GLY A 68 17.21 -24.38 22.92
CA GLY A 68 18.23 -24.03 23.91
C GLY A 68 17.96 -24.61 25.29
#